data_AF-A0A3A3HI71-F1
#
_entry.id   AF-A0A3A3HI71-F1
#
_cell.length_a   1.000
_cell.length_b   1.000
_cell.length_c   1.000
_cell.angle_alpha   90.00
_cell.angle_beta   90.00
_cell.angle_gamma   90.00
#
_symmetry.space_group_name_H-M   'P 1'
#
loop_
_entity.id
_entity.type
_entity.pdbx_description
1 polymer ?
#
loop_
_entity_poly.entity_id
_entity_poly.type
_entity_poly.pdbx_seq_one_letter_code
_entity_poly.pdbx_strand_id
1 'polypeptide(L)'
;MRNPVRLAREVRFASFCMAQILFAGMVMSALMHPFLILSALVLTVQVSGGIPLRIWQWGLLAFDSTTVVLGYASFMVLGRMTLNERESRGFWKVCMMTPVYWLMLSLAAWCSVYELWKRPHHWHKTPHREARRR
;
A
#
# COMPACT_ATOMS: atom_id res chain seq x y z
N MET A 1 14.91 10.73 -0.56
CA MET A 1 15.34 12.12 -0.24
C MET A 1 16.86 12.17 -0.19
N ARG A 2 17.53 13.01 -0.99
CA ARG A 2 19.01 13.09 -1.00
C ARG A 2 19.59 13.97 0.11
N ASN A 3 18.85 14.99 0.57
CA ASN A 3 19.27 15.88 1.68
C ASN A 3 18.06 16.21 2.58
N PRO A 4 17.75 15.38 3.59
CA PRO A 4 16.57 15.56 4.45
C PRO A 4 16.63 16.86 5.28
N VAL A 5 17.82 17.27 5.72
CA VAL A 5 18.03 18.48 6.53
C VAL A 5 17.71 19.75 5.74
N ARG A 6 18.04 19.78 4.45
CA ARG A 6 17.75 20.92 3.57
C ARG A 6 16.25 21.02 3.29
N LEU A 7 15.59 19.89 3.03
CA LEU A 7 14.14 19.85 2.84
C LEU A 7 13.37 20.31 4.09
N ALA A 8 13.82 19.91 5.29
CA ALA A 8 13.21 20.35 6.54
C ALA A 8 13.39 21.85 6.82
N ARG A 9 14.39 22.50 6.19
CA ARG A 9 14.58 23.96 6.27
C ARG A 9 13.80 24.72 5.19
N GLU A 10 13.62 24.13 4.01
CA GLU A 10 12.89 24.75 2.89
C GLU A 10 11.36 24.58 3.01
N VAL A 11 10.90 23.55 3.74
CA VAL A 11 9.49 23.24 3.96
C VAL A 11 9.12 23.46 5.44
N ARG A 12 7.91 23.93 5.73
CA ARG A 12 7.38 23.99 7.11
C ARG A 12 7.53 22.61 7.77
N PHE A 13 8.07 22.56 8.99
CA PHE A 13 8.32 21.31 9.72
C PHE A 13 7.11 20.36 9.74
N ALA A 14 5.91 20.91 9.90
CA ALA A 14 4.67 20.13 9.84
C ALA A 14 4.47 19.37 8.52
N SER A 15 4.73 20.02 7.37
CA SER A 15 4.62 19.38 6.06
C SER A 15 5.74 18.35 5.83
N PHE A 16 6.93 18.57 6.40
CA PHE A 16 7.99 17.55 6.41
C PHE A 16 7.57 16.30 7.19
N CYS A 17 7.05 16.47 8.42
CA CYS A 17 6.54 15.36 9.22
C CYS A 17 5.41 14.62 8.51
N MET A 18 4.47 15.34 7.90
CA MET A 18 3.39 14.73 7.13
C MET A 18 3.90 13.90 5.96
N ALA A 19 4.90 14.41 5.21
CA ALA A 19 5.52 13.66 4.13
C ALA A 19 6.22 12.38 4.62
N GLN A 20 6.91 12.43 5.76
CA GLN A 20 7.52 11.24 6.36
C GLN A 20 6.47 10.22 6.79
N ILE A 21 5.42 10.67 7.48
CA ILE A 21 4.33 9.81 7.95
C ILE A 21 3.62 9.15 6.77
N LEU A 22 3.32 9.90 5.69
CA LEU A 22 2.70 9.35 4.50
C LEU A 22 3.62 8.36 3.78
N PHE A 23 4.91 8.69 3.64
CA PHE A 23 5.88 7.80 3.00
C PHE A 23 6.06 6.50 3.79
N ALA A 24 6.36 6.61 5.08
CA ALA A 24 6.52 5.47 5.96
C ALA A 24 5.21 4.66 6.04
N GLY A 25 4.06 5.33 6.14
CA GLY A 25 2.75 4.71 6.16
C GLY A 25 2.46 3.90 4.91
N MET A 26 2.79 4.42 3.73
CA MET A 26 2.63 3.67 2.47
C MET A 26 3.50 2.41 2.43
N VAL A 27 4.78 2.51 2.81
CA VAL A 27 5.70 1.36 2.84
C VAL A 27 5.25 0.32 3.87
N MET A 28 4.93 0.77 5.09
CA MET A 28 4.45 -0.10 6.17
C MET A 28 3.14 -0.78 5.78
N SER A 29 2.21 -0.06 5.15
CA SER A 29 0.94 -0.62 4.69
C SER A 29 1.17 -1.72 3.64
N ALA A 30 2.04 -1.50 2.67
CA ALA A 30 2.38 -2.51 1.66
C ALA A 30 2.99 -3.79 2.29
N LEU A 31 3.83 -3.64 3.32
CA LEU A 31 4.42 -4.77 4.05
C LEU A 31 3.46 -5.47 5.01
N MET A 32 2.50 -4.73 5.59
CA MET A 32 1.49 -5.24 6.54
C MET A 32 0.31 -5.92 5.84
N HIS A 33 0.05 -5.59 4.57
CA HIS A 33 -1.04 -6.17 3.80
C HIS A 33 -1.10 -7.72 3.76
N PRO A 34 0.01 -8.48 3.59
CA PRO A 34 -0.06 -9.93 3.58
C PRO A 34 -0.36 -10.48 4.98
N PHE A 35 0.04 -9.79 6.05
CA PHE A 35 -0.35 -10.14 7.41
C PHE A 35 -1.84 -9.93 7.65
N LEU A 36 -2.44 -8.86 7.10
CA LEU A 36 -3.89 -8.64 7.15
C LEU A 36 -4.67 -9.76 6.45
N ILE A 37 -4.17 -10.25 5.31
CA ILE A 37 -4.79 -11.36 4.58
C ILE A 37 -4.65 -12.67 5.37
N LEU A 38 -3.45 -12.90 5.93
CA LEU A 38 -3.18 -14.09 6.74
C LEU A 38 -4.04 -14.09 8.01
N SER A 39 -4.16 -12.97 8.72
CA SER A 39 -5.00 -12.86 9.91
C SER A 39 -6.47 -13.09 9.58
N ALA A 40 -6.97 -12.51 8.49
CA ALA A 40 -8.33 -12.76 8.02
C ALA A 40 -8.56 -14.25 7.68
N LEU A 41 -7.61 -14.90 7.02
CA LEU A 41 -7.69 -16.34 6.70
C LEU A 41 -7.73 -17.20 7.97
N VAL A 42 -6.81 -16.94 8.93
CA VAL A 42 -6.75 -17.68 10.19
C VAL A 42 -8.03 -17.51 10.99
N LEU A 43 -8.57 -16.29 11.09
CA LEU A 43 -9.83 -16.01 11.78
C LEU A 43 -11.00 -16.72 11.09
N THR A 44 -11.04 -16.77 9.76
CA THR A 44 -12.08 -17.48 9.00
C THR A 44 -12.07 -18.98 9.30
N VAL A 45 -10.87 -19.59 9.30
CA VAL A 45 -10.69 -21.01 9.64
C VAL A 45 -11.11 -21.26 11.10
N GLN A 46 -10.70 -20.39 12.03
CA GLN A 46 -11.00 -20.51 13.46
C GLN A 46 -12.52 -20.47 13.74
N VAL A 47 -13.22 -19.53 13.10
CA VAL A 47 -14.69 -19.41 13.22
C VAL A 47 -15.38 -20.62 12.58
N SER A 48 -14.91 -21.08 11.40
CA SER A 48 -15.48 -22.27 10.75
C SER A 48 -15.28 -23.55 11.56
N GLY A 49 -14.21 -23.61 12.38
CA GLY A 49 -13.95 -24.69 13.33
C GLY A 49 -14.70 -24.57 14.66
N GLY A 50 -15.61 -23.59 14.81
CA GLY A 50 -16.42 -23.40 16.01
C GLY A 50 -15.67 -22.82 17.21
N ILE A 51 -14.45 -22.29 17.02
CA ILE A 51 -13.67 -21.69 18.10
C ILE A 51 -14.09 -20.22 18.25
N PRO A 52 -14.58 -19.80 19.43
CA PRO A 52 -15.01 -18.42 19.65
C PRO A 52 -13.83 -17.45 19.65
N LEU A 53 -14.04 -16.28 19.05
CA LEU A 53 -13.05 -15.20 19.01
C LEU A 53 -12.92 -14.51 20.37
N ARG A 54 -11.68 -14.24 20.79
CA ARG A 54 -11.35 -13.51 22.02
C ARG A 54 -11.54 -12.01 21.83
N ILE A 55 -11.76 -11.26 22.92
CA ILE A 55 -12.00 -9.80 22.88
C ILE A 55 -10.95 -9.02 22.09
N TRP A 56 -9.67 -9.41 22.20
CA TRP A 56 -8.57 -8.77 21.48
C TRP A 56 -8.62 -9.04 19.96
N GLN A 57 -9.05 -10.24 19.56
CA GLN A 57 -9.22 -10.59 18.13
C GLN A 57 -10.36 -9.78 17.51
N TRP A 58 -11.44 -9.56 18.26
CA TRP A 58 -12.51 -8.64 17.83
C TRP A 58 -12.02 -7.20 17.69
N GLY A 59 -11.23 -6.71 18.65
CA GLY A 59 -10.65 -5.37 18.59
C GLY A 59 -9.75 -5.17 17.37
N LEU A 60 -8.85 -6.13 17.12
CA LEU A 60 -7.99 -6.12 15.93
C LEU A 60 -8.80 -6.19 14.63
N LEU A 61 -9.75 -7.13 14.53
CA LEU A 61 -10.59 -7.29 13.34
C LEU A 61 -11.38 -6.01 13.03
N ALA A 62 -11.95 -5.36 14.05
CA ALA A 62 -12.70 -4.12 13.88
C ALA A 62 -11.78 -2.97 13.43
N PHE A 63 -10.59 -2.86 14.03
CA PHE A 63 -9.59 -1.86 13.66
C PHE A 63 -9.12 -2.06 12.22
N ASP A 64 -8.67 -3.28 11.88
CA ASP A 64 -8.20 -3.66 10.56
C ASP A 64 -9.29 -3.42 9.48
N SER A 65 -10.52 -3.84 9.76
CA SER A 65 -11.66 -3.63 8.85
C SER A 65 -11.92 -2.14 8.62
N THR A 66 -11.90 -1.33 9.68
CA THR A 66 -12.12 0.12 9.59
C THR A 66 -11.01 0.79 8.77
N THR A 67 -9.74 0.43 9.01
CA THR A 67 -8.61 0.96 8.25
C THR A 67 -8.69 0.59 6.77
N VAL A 68 -9.02 -0.66 6.45
CA VAL A 68 -9.18 -1.12 5.06
C VAL A 68 -10.31 -0.37 4.37
N VAL A 69 -11.49 -0.28 5.01
CA VAL A 69 -12.65 0.43 4.45
C VAL A 69 -12.33 1.91 4.20
N LEU A 70 -11.71 2.59 5.17
CA LEU A 70 -11.32 4.00 5.01
C LEU A 70 -10.26 4.18 3.92
N GLY A 71 -9.33 3.24 3.78
CA GLY A 71 -8.31 3.25 2.73
C GLY A 71 -8.93 3.16 1.34
N TYR A 72 -9.81 2.17 1.11
CA TYR A 72 -10.53 2.03 -0.16
C TYR A 72 -11.47 3.21 -0.43
N ALA A 73 -12.18 3.70 0.58
CA ALA A 73 -13.04 4.88 0.46
C ALA A 73 -12.24 6.13 0.05
N SER A 74 -11.08 6.35 0.69
CA SER A 74 -10.19 7.46 0.33
C SER A 74 -9.72 7.35 -1.12
N PHE A 75 -9.31 6.16 -1.57
CA PHE A 75 -8.92 5.92 -2.95
C PHE A 75 -10.06 6.18 -3.94
N MET A 76 -11.28 5.74 -3.60
CA MET A 76 -12.47 5.99 -4.42
C MET A 76 -12.82 7.48 -4.52
N VAL A 77 -12.75 8.21 -3.41
CA VAL A 77 -13.01 9.66 -3.36
C VAL A 77 -11.95 10.43 -4.15
N LEU A 78 -10.67 10.14 -3.91
CA LEU A 78 -9.55 10.75 -4.65
C LEU A 78 -9.63 10.46 -6.15
N GLY A 79 -9.96 9.22 -6.53
CA GLY A 79 -10.21 8.85 -7.91
C GLY A 79 -11.33 9.69 -8.51
N ARG A 80 -12.51 9.74 -7.88
CA ARG A 80 -13.62 10.57 -8.39
C ARG A 80 -13.28 12.06 -8.51
N MET A 81 -12.48 12.62 -7.60
CA MET A 81 -12.07 14.03 -7.65
C MET A 81 -11.09 14.34 -8.78
N THR A 82 -10.33 13.35 -9.26
CA THR A 82 -9.26 13.55 -10.25
C THR A 82 -9.64 13.11 -11.66
N LEU A 83 -10.64 12.24 -11.83
CA LEU A 83 -11.06 11.76 -13.16
C LEU A 83 -11.98 12.75 -13.89
N ASN A 84 -11.69 12.99 -15.18
CA ASN A 84 -12.60 13.69 -16.10
C ASN A 84 -13.79 12.78 -16.50
N GLU A 85 -14.91 13.39 -16.93
CA GLU A 85 -16.16 12.68 -17.30
C GLU A 85 -15.96 11.53 -18.31
N ARG A 86 -14.97 11.63 -19.20
CA ARG A 86 -14.66 10.58 -20.19
C ARG A 86 -13.94 9.38 -19.59
N GLU A 87 -13.10 9.58 -18.58
CA GLU A 87 -12.32 8.53 -17.92
C GLU A 87 -13.13 7.79 -16.83
N SER A 88 -14.16 8.45 -16.29
CA SER A 88 -15.08 7.90 -15.29
C SER A 88 -15.74 6.58 -15.72
N ARG A 89 -16.00 6.38 -17.03
CA ARG A 89 -16.56 5.13 -17.58
C ARG A 89 -15.66 3.90 -17.40
N GLY A 90 -14.34 4.08 -17.26
CA GLY A 90 -13.38 3.01 -17.01
C GLY A 90 -13.06 2.78 -15.52
N PHE A 91 -13.51 3.70 -14.65
CA PHE A 91 -13.11 3.75 -13.25
C PHE A 91 -13.46 2.48 -12.47
N TRP A 92 -14.62 1.88 -12.74
CA TRP A 92 -15.04 0.68 -12.01
C TRP A 92 -14.14 -0.54 -12.27
N LYS A 93 -13.60 -0.68 -13.50
CA LYS A 93 -12.60 -1.72 -13.81
C LYS A 93 -11.31 -1.51 -13.02
N VAL A 94 -10.88 -0.25 -12.90
CA VAL A 94 -9.70 0.12 -12.09
C VAL A 94 -9.94 -0.21 -10.62
N CYS A 95 -11.10 0.16 -10.06
CA CYS A 95 -11.47 -0.19 -8.69
C CYS A 95 -11.45 -1.70 -8.42
N MET A 96 -11.93 -2.50 -9.38
CA MET A 96 -11.95 -3.96 -9.26
C MET A 96 -10.54 -4.57 -9.35
N MET A 97 -9.61 -3.92 -10.08
CA MET A 97 -8.19 -4.30 -10.13
C MET A 97 -7.37 -3.72 -8.97
N THR A 98 -7.86 -2.73 -8.23
CA THR A 98 -7.19 -2.17 -7.05
C THR A 98 -6.74 -3.22 -6.03
N PRO A 99 -7.57 -4.19 -5.59
CA PRO A 99 -7.11 -5.23 -4.66
C PRO A 99 -5.98 -6.08 -5.25
N VAL A 100 -6.06 -6.47 -6.53
CA VAL A 100 -5.00 -7.23 -7.21
C VAL A 100 -3.71 -6.42 -7.27
N TYR A 101 -3.82 -5.13 -7.59
CA TYR A 101 -2.70 -4.21 -7.61
C TYR A 101 -2.04 -4.08 -6.22
N TRP A 102 -2.83 -4.02 -5.15
CA TRP A 102 -2.31 -3.98 -3.77
C TRP A 102 -1.56 -5.26 -3.39
N LEU A 103 -2.02 -6.43 -3.84
CA LEU A 103 -1.29 -7.69 -3.66
C LEU A 103 0.06 -7.66 -4.38
N MET A 104 0.08 -7.20 -5.64
CA MET A 104 1.32 -7.07 -6.41
C MET A 104 2.28 -6.08 -5.74
N LEU A 105 1.76 -4.97 -5.22
CA LEU A 105 2.54 -3.96 -4.50
C LEU A 105 3.17 -4.55 -3.22
N SER A 106 2.38 -5.32 -2.46
CA SER A 106 2.87 -6.00 -1.25
C SER A 106 3.96 -7.01 -1.57
N LEU A 107 3.79 -7.80 -2.63
CA LEU A 107 4.79 -8.76 -3.09
C LEU A 107 6.09 -8.05 -3.51
N ALA A 108 5.98 -6.96 -4.28
CA ALA A 108 7.13 -6.15 -4.66
C ALA A 108 7.85 -5.53 -3.45
N ALA A 109 7.11 -5.10 -2.42
CA ALA A 109 7.68 -4.58 -1.19
C ALA A 109 8.50 -5.66 -0.45
N TRP A 110 7.97 -6.87 -0.31
CA TRP A 110 8.69 -7.99 0.29
C TRP A 110 9.91 -8.43 -0.52
N CYS A 111 9.80 -8.48 -1.85
CA CYS A 111 10.94 -8.70 -2.72
C CYS A 111 12.03 -7.64 -2.52
N SER A 112 11.63 -6.36 -2.37
CA SER A 112 12.57 -5.26 -2.12
C SER A 112 13.27 -5.39 -0.77
N VAL A 113 12.57 -5.80 0.29
CA VAL A 113 13.17 -6.07 1.60
C VAL A 113 14.20 -7.21 1.51
N TYR A 114 13.84 -8.29 0.82
CA TYR A 114 14.74 -9.42 0.59
C TYR A 114 15.98 -9.01 -0.22
N GLU A 115 15.79 -8.24 -1.29
CA GLU A 115 16.89 -7.75 -2.13
C GLU A 115 17.79 -6.79 -1.37
N LEU A 116 17.24 -5.90 -0.55
CA LEU A 116 18.02 -4.98 0.28
C LEU A 116 18.92 -5.75 1.28
N TRP A 117 18.41 -6.86 1.84
CA TRP A 117 19.18 -7.69 2.76
C TRP A 117 20.28 -8.49 2.06
N LYS A 118 19.99 -9.10 0.91
CA LYS A 118 20.93 -10.00 0.22
C LYS A 118 21.88 -9.29 -0.73
N ARG A 119 21.43 -8.20 -1.36
CA ARG A 119 22.12 -7.46 -2.42
C ARG A 119 21.84 -5.96 -2.32
N PRO A 120 22.34 -5.28 -1.28
CA PRO A 120 22.01 -3.87 -0.99
C PRO A 120 22.37 -2.88 -2.10
N HIS A 121 23.35 -3.22 -2.96
CA HIS A 121 23.82 -2.37 -4.06
C HIS A 121 23.34 -2.85 -5.44
N HIS A 122 22.47 -3.85 -5.49
CA HIS A 122 21.92 -4.33 -6.75
C HIS A 122 20.74 -3.45 -7.18
N TRP A 123 20.74 -3.07 -8.45
CA TRP A 123 19.71 -2.22 -9.04
C TRP A 123 19.16 -2.93 -10.27
N HIS A 124 17.88 -3.33 -10.19
CA HIS A 124 17.15 -3.92 -11.32
C HIS A 124 16.87 -2.84 -12.39
N LYS A 125 17.83 -2.64 -13.31
CA LYS A 125 17.57 -1.84 -14.53
C LYS A 125 16.58 -2.61 -15.38
N THR A 126 15.43 -2.01 -15.68
CA THR A 126 14.60 -2.51 -16.78
C THR A 126 15.36 -2.27 -18.08
N PRO A 127 15.47 -3.27 -18.97
CA PRO A 127 16.14 -3.08 -20.25
C PRO A 127 15.35 -2.06 -21.06
N HIS A 128 15.88 -0.85 -21.17
CA HIS A 128 15.31 0.19 -22.01
C HIS A 128 15.69 -0.14 -23.45
N ARG A 129 14.69 -0.31 -24.31
CA ARG A 129 14.94 -0.35 -25.75
C ARG A 129 15.40 1.04 -26.15
N GLU A 130 16.61 1.14 -26.71
CA GLU A 130 17.11 2.38 -27.27
C GLU A 130 16.10 2.89 -28.31
N ALA A 131 15.69 4.15 -28.17
CA ALA A 131 14.82 4.78 -29.14
C ALA A 131 15.55 4.78 -30.48
N ARG A 132 14.98 4.05 -31.47
CA ARG A 132 15.49 4.03 -32.84
C ARG A 132 15.48 5.47 -33.36
N ARG A 133 16.64 6.12 -33.38
CA ARG A 133 16.83 7.40 -34.08
C ARG A 133 16.48 7.16 -35.55
N ARG A 134 15.42 7.82 -36.02
CA ARG A 134 15.14 8.04 -37.44
C ARG A 134 15.56 9.46 -37.77
#